data_AF-A0A0K1PQY5-F1
#
_entry.id   AF-A0A0K1PQY5-F1
#
_cell.length_a   1.000
_cell.length_b   1.000
_cell.length_c   1.000
_cell.angle_alpha   90.00
_cell.angle_beta   90.00
_cell.angle_gamma   90.00
#
_symmetry.space_group_name_H-M   'P 1'
#
loop_
_entity.id
_entity.type
_entity.pdbx_description
1 polymer ?
#
loop_
_entity_poly.entity_id
_entity_poly.type
_entity_poly.pdbx_seq_one_letter_code
_entity_poly.pdbx_strand_id
1 'polypeptide(L)'
;MAALLRHSFTHHLRELERLLWLAVTTTREPFVALTKEVEAELRLPTVAPEGEELTEESIRTALASSQGNVSQAARKLGLKNRYVLYRLMRRYGLESASNVDDE
;
A
#
# COMPACT_ATOMS: atom_id res chain seq x y z
N MET A 1 8.89 9.39 -18.62
CA MET A 1 8.46 7.97 -18.62
C MET A 1 8.36 7.36 -17.21
N ALA A 2 9.29 7.64 -16.30
CA ALA A 2 9.27 7.10 -14.93
C ALA A 2 8.01 7.44 -14.11
N ALA A 3 7.28 8.51 -14.45
CA ALA A 3 6.13 8.99 -13.69
C ALA A 3 4.93 8.01 -13.72
N LEU A 4 4.54 7.53 -14.91
CA LEU A 4 3.46 6.54 -15.06
C LEU A 4 3.82 5.19 -14.42
N LEU A 5 5.08 4.77 -14.54
CA LEU A 5 5.56 3.52 -13.93
C LEU A 5 5.51 3.55 -12.39
N ARG A 6 5.57 4.75 -11.80
CA ARG A 6 5.48 4.99 -10.35
C ARG A 6 4.11 5.48 -9.92
N HIS A 7 3.12 5.52 -10.81
CA HIS A 7 1.77 5.95 -10.46
C HIS A 7 1.05 4.83 -9.70
N SER A 8 0.36 5.19 -8.63
CA SER A 8 -0.48 4.28 -7.85
C SER A 8 -1.84 4.11 -8.51
N PHE A 9 -1.89 3.20 -9.49
CA PHE A 9 -3.12 2.86 -10.19
C PHE A 9 -4.14 2.23 -9.23
N THR A 10 -5.37 2.76 -9.24
CA THR A 10 -6.52 2.15 -8.55
C THR A 10 -7.49 1.48 -9.51
N HIS A 11 -7.55 1.94 -10.77
CA HIS A 11 -8.39 1.34 -11.82
C HIS A 11 -7.56 0.79 -13.00
N HIS A 12 -6.26 0.58 -12.76
CA HIS A 12 -5.28 -0.02 -13.67
C HIS A 12 -5.42 0.50 -15.11
N LEU A 13 -5.87 -0.35 -16.03
CA LEU A 13 -5.96 -0.03 -17.46
C LEU A 13 -6.89 1.15 -17.75
N ARG A 14 -8.06 1.23 -17.10
CA ARG A 14 -9.03 2.31 -17.35
C ARG A 14 -8.46 3.68 -16.95
N GLU A 15 -7.68 3.70 -15.88
CA GLU A 15 -6.99 4.91 -15.43
C GLU A 15 -5.82 5.27 -16.35
N LEU A 16 -5.03 4.28 -16.79
CA LEU A 16 -3.98 4.51 -17.77
C LEU A 16 -4.51 5.08 -19.08
N GLU A 17 -5.61 4.53 -19.59
CA GLU A 17 -6.26 5.00 -20.82
C GLU A 17 -6.70 6.47 -20.69
N ARG A 18 -7.34 6.82 -19.57
CA ARG A 18 -7.73 8.22 -19.29
C ARG A 18 -6.51 9.15 -19.27
N LEU A 19 -5.44 8.78 -18.56
CA LEU A 19 -4.22 9.59 -18.49
C LEU A 19 -3.54 9.74 -19.86
N LEU A 20 -3.58 8.69 -20.69
CA LEU A 20 -3.04 8.75 -22.05
C LEU A 20 -3.86 9.71 -22.92
N TRP A 21 -5.20 9.63 -22.86
CA TRP A 21 -6.08 10.57 -23.57
C TRP A 21 -5.88 12.01 -23.13
N LEU A 22 -5.69 12.24 -21.83
CA LEU A 22 -5.38 13.56 -21.30
C LEU A 22 -4.04 14.09 -21.83
N ALA A 23 -3.00 13.25 -21.84
CA ALA A 23 -1.69 13.61 -22.37
C ALA A 23 -1.75 13.95 -23.86
N VAL A 24 -2.46 13.15 -24.66
CA VAL A 24 -2.64 13.37 -26.11
C VAL A 24 -3.37 14.67 -26.41
N THR A 25 -4.36 15.04 -25.59
CA THR A 25 -5.16 16.25 -25.83
C THR A 25 -4.50 17.54 -25.32
N THR A 26 -3.53 17.43 -24.40
CA THR A 26 -2.87 18.58 -23.76
C THR A 26 -1.43 18.82 -24.22
N THR A 27 -0.78 17.83 -24.85
CA THR A 27 0.60 17.97 -25.32
C THR A 27 0.71 18.98 -26.47
N ARG A 28 1.81 19.75 -26.47
CA ARG A 28 2.21 20.62 -27.60
C ARG A 28 3.42 20.06 -28.34
N GLU A 29 3.90 18.90 -27.91
CA GLU A 29 5.08 18.23 -28.43
C GLU A 29 4.68 17.19 -29.47
N PRO A 30 5.60 16.80 -30.39
CA PRO A 30 5.35 15.75 -31.38
C PRO A 30 5.29 14.34 -30.78
N PHE A 31 5.30 14.22 -29.45
CA PHE A 31 5.18 12.97 -28.71
C PHE A 31 4.27 13.17 -27.49
N VAL A 32 3.83 12.06 -26.89
CA VAL A 32 3.03 12.08 -25.66
C VAL A 32 3.93 12.51 -24.50
N ALA A 33 3.93 13.81 -24.21
CA ALA A 33 4.70 14.42 -23.14
C ALA A 33 3.98 14.31 -21.78
N LEU A 34 4.74 14.46 -20.69
CA LEU A 34 4.17 14.66 -19.37
C LEU A 34 3.72 16.12 -19.25
N THR A 35 2.42 16.36 -19.35
CA THR A 35 1.83 17.70 -19.25
C THR A 35 1.48 18.04 -17.80
N LYS A 36 1.20 19.32 -17.51
CA LYS A 36 0.84 19.77 -16.15
C LYS A 36 -0.49 19.16 -15.69
N GLU A 37 -1.40 18.96 -16.64
CA GLU A 37 -2.69 18.32 -16.43
C GLU A 37 -2.53 16.86 -16.04
N VAL A 38 -1.64 16.13 -16.72
CA VAL A 38 -1.31 14.75 -16.35
C VAL A 38 -0.61 14.72 -15.00
N GLU A 39 0.39 15.57 -14.76
CA GLU A 39 1.13 15.64 -13.51
C GLU A 39 0.21 15.88 -12.29
N ALA A 40 -0.83 16.71 -12.44
CA ALA A 40 -1.82 16.96 -11.40
C ALA A 40 -2.68 15.73 -11.04
N GLU A 41 -2.86 14.79 -11.96
CA GLU A 41 -3.60 13.54 -11.72
C GLU A 41 -2.72 12.40 -11.20
N LEU A 42 -1.40 12.50 -11.38
CA LEU A 42 -0.48 11.47 -10.92
C LEU A 42 -0.43 11.42 -9.39
N ARG A 43 -0.42 10.20 -8.87
CA ARG A 43 -0.33 9.88 -7.46
C ARG A 43 0.81 8.92 -7.28
N LEU A 44 1.85 9.37 -6.57
CA LEU A 44 2.93 8.48 -6.17
C LEU A 44 2.42 7.53 -5.07
N PRO A 45 2.96 6.31 -4.99
CA PRO A 45 2.75 5.46 -3.83
C PRO A 45 3.17 6.25 -2.62
N THR A 46 2.20 6.50 -1.75
CA THR A 46 2.50 6.86 -0.39
C THR A 46 3.19 5.65 0.18
N VAL A 47 4.52 5.75 0.36
CA VAL A 47 5.18 4.96 1.39
C VAL A 47 4.38 5.33 2.63
N ALA A 48 3.56 4.40 3.12
CA ALA A 48 2.90 4.59 4.40
C ALA A 48 4.02 5.04 5.34
N PRO A 49 3.86 6.13 6.11
CA PRO A 49 4.86 6.46 7.11
C PRO A 49 5.13 5.15 7.82
N GLU A 50 6.39 4.71 7.81
CA GLU A 50 6.82 3.58 8.61
C GLU A 50 6.30 3.92 9.99
N GLY A 51 5.22 3.25 10.39
CA GLY A 51 4.47 3.61 11.57
C GLY A 51 5.48 3.50 12.68
N GLU A 52 5.83 4.66 13.26
CA GLU A 52 6.46 4.85 14.56
C GLU A 52 7.04 3.53 15.06
N GLU A 53 8.24 3.18 14.57
CA GLU A 53 8.81 1.82 14.50
C GLU A 53 8.12 0.83 15.44
N LEU A 54 7.04 0.17 14.96
CA LEU A 54 6.42 -0.88 15.74
C LEU A 54 7.47 -1.96 15.98
N THR A 55 7.95 -2.01 17.22
CA THR A 55 8.97 -2.96 17.66
C THR A 55 8.38 -4.36 17.70
N GLU A 56 9.24 -5.37 17.55
CA GLU A 56 8.86 -6.78 17.70
C GLU A 56 8.11 -7.02 19.01
N GLU A 57 8.58 -6.41 20.11
CA GLU A 57 8.00 -6.54 21.44
C GLU A 57 6.56 -5.99 21.51
N SER A 58 6.31 -4.83 20.88
CA SER A 58 4.97 -4.24 20.82
C SER A 58 4.00 -5.14 20.04
N ILE A 59 4.47 -5.73 18.94
CA ILE A 59 3.69 -6.66 18.12
C ILE A 59 3.38 -7.94 18.91
N ARG A 60 4.38 -8.52 19.59
CA ARG A 60 4.23 -9.73 20.40
C ARG A 60 3.25 -9.53 21.55
N THR A 61 3.34 -8.39 22.24
CA THR A 61 2.43 -8.01 23.32
C THR A 61 1.00 -7.85 22.83
N ALA A 62 0.81 -7.18 21.68
CA ALA A 62 -0.52 -7.02 21.09
C ALA A 62 -1.14 -8.36 20.69
N LEU A 63 -0.37 -9.25 20.05
CA LEU A 63 -0.82 -10.60 19.67
C LEU A 63 -1.21 -11.44 20.89
N ALA A 64 -0.39 -11.43 21.95
CA ALA A 64 -0.69 -12.11 23.20
C ALA A 64 -1.97 -11.56 23.86
N SER A 65 -2.11 -10.23 23.94
CA SER A 65 -3.28 -9.56 24.53
C SER A 65 -4.57 -9.75 23.73
N SER A 66 -4.46 -10.19 22.47
CA SER A 66 -5.57 -10.46 21.56
C SER A 66 -5.82 -11.95 21.36
N GLN A 67 -5.18 -12.82 22.15
CA GLN A 67 -5.34 -14.28 22.09
C GLN A 67 -5.16 -14.84 20.67
N GLY A 68 -4.20 -14.30 19.90
CA GLY A 68 -3.95 -14.72 18.52
C GLY A 68 -4.89 -14.13 17.47
N ASN A 69 -5.90 -13.34 17.85
CA ASN A 69 -6.76 -12.66 16.87
C ASN A 69 -6.03 -11.49 16.20
N VAL A 70 -5.43 -11.77 15.03
CA VAL A 70 -4.64 -10.82 14.23
C VAL A 70 -5.43 -9.55 13.87
N SER A 71 -6.73 -9.68 13.62
CA SER A 71 -7.57 -8.51 13.28
C SER A 71 -7.78 -7.59 14.49
N GLN A 72 -7.93 -8.15 15.69
CA GLN A 72 -8.00 -7.35 16.92
C GLN A 72 -6.65 -6.75 17.28
N ALA A 73 -5.56 -7.51 17.17
CA ALA A 73 -4.21 -7.02 17.42
C ALA A 73 -3.88 -5.84 16.48
N ALA A 74 -4.22 -5.93 15.19
CA ALA A 74 -3.99 -4.85 14.24
C ALA A 74 -4.75 -3.55 14.61
N ARG A 75 -5.99 -3.66 15.09
CA ARG A 75 -6.76 -2.49 15.57
C ARG A 75 -6.14 -1.88 16.82
N LYS A 76 -5.70 -2.71 17.78
CA LYS A 76 -5.02 -2.23 19.00
C LYS A 76 -3.72 -1.49 18.69
N LEU A 77 -3.01 -1.93 17.66
CA LEU A 77 -1.77 -1.32 17.18
C LEU A 77 -1.99 -0.10 16.27
N GLY A 78 -3.24 0.36 16.08
CA GLY A 78 -3.56 1.51 15.22
C GLY A 78 -3.29 1.27 13.73
N LEU A 79 -3.13 0.01 13.32
CA LEU A 79 -2.83 -0.33 11.94
C LEU A 79 -4.08 -0.20 11.06
N LYS A 80 -3.89 0.32 9.85
CA LYS A 80 -4.98 0.52 8.87
C LYS A 80 -5.71 -0.78 8.51
N ASN A 81 -5.01 -1.92 8.50
CA ASN A 81 -5.60 -3.23 8.25
C ASN A 81 -4.73 -4.37 8.82
N ARG A 82 -5.30 -5.59 8.86
CA ARG A 82 -4.60 -6.82 9.29
C ARG A 82 -3.42 -7.22 8.39
N TYR A 83 -3.42 -6.81 7.12
CA TYR A 83 -2.35 -7.12 6.17
C TYR A 83 -1.05 -6.36 6.44
N VAL A 84 -1.12 -5.17 7.05
CA VAL A 84 0.07 -4.48 7.56
C VAL A 84 0.70 -5.28 8.70
N LEU A 85 -0.12 -5.83 9.61
CA LEU A 85 0.37 -6.67 10.71
C LEU A 85 1.03 -7.95 10.21
N TYR A 86 0.43 -8.66 9.24
CA TYR A 86 1.05 -9.84 8.63
C TYR A 86 2.44 -9.53 8.05
N ARG A 87 2.59 -8.39 7.37
CA ARG A 87 3.88 -7.97 6.80
C ARG A 87 4.93 -7.70 7.87
N LEU A 88 4.54 -7.07 8.98
CA LEU A 88 5.42 -6.82 10.13
C LEU A 88 5.82 -8.13 10.82
N MET A 89 4.88 -9.07 10.99
CA MET A 89 5.17 -10.40 11.54
C MET A 89 6.20 -11.14 10.70
N ARG A 90 6.09 -11.10 9.35
CA ARG A 90 7.10 -11.67 8.46
C ARG A 90 8.46 -11.01 8.62
N ARG A 91 8.50 -9.67 8.69
CA ARG A 91 9.74 -8.89 8.82
C ARG A 91 10.52 -9.26 10.09
N TYR A 92 9.82 -9.52 11.19
CA TYR A 92 10.41 -9.87 12.48
C TYR A 92 10.45 -11.38 12.77
N GLY A 93 10.10 -12.24 11.81
CA GLY A 93 10.11 -13.69 12.00
C GLY A 93 9.08 -14.21 13.03
N LEU A 94 8.00 -13.47 13.27
CA LEU A 94 6.91 -13.82 14.19
C LEU A 94 5.88 -14.79 13.56
N GLU A 95 6.29 -15.55 12.55
CA GLU A 95 5.41 -16.51 11.86
C GLU A 95 5.26 -17.78 12.69
N SER A 96 4.25 -17.84 13.58
CA SER A 96 3.52 -19.02 14.11
C SER A 96 2.58 -18.57 15.25
N ALA A 97 1.28 -18.88 15.37
CA ALA A 97 0.47 -19.98 14.88
C ALA A 97 -0.99 -19.53 14.61
N SER A 98 -1.43 -19.58 13.35
CA SER A 98 -2.86 -19.50 12.99
C SER A 98 -3.10 -20.24 11.67
N ASN A 99 -2.61 -21.48 11.58
CA ASN A 99 -2.96 -22.41 10.51
C ASN A 99 -3.53 -23.68 11.15
N VAL A 100 -4.71 -23.52 11.74
CA VAL A 100 -5.67 -24.50 12.28
C VAL A 100 -6.96 -23.65 12.30
N ASP A 101 -7.95 -23.73 11.42
CA ASP A 101 -8.47 -24.75 10.50
C ASP A 101 -9.13 -24.02 9.32
N ASP A 102 -9.01 -24.55 8.10
CA ASP A 102 -10.00 -24.39 7.03
C ASP A 102 -9.98 -25.73 6.26
N GLU A 103 -10.82 -26.66 6.70
CA GLU A 103 -11.30 -27.82 5.94
C GLU A 103 -12.80 -27.65 5.70
#